data_AF-A0A497C6F1-F1
#
_entry.id   AF-A0A497C6F1-F1
#
_cell.length_a   1.000
_cell.length_b   1.000
_cell.length_c   1.000
_cell.angle_alpha   90.00
_cell.angle_beta   90.00
_cell.angle_gamma   90.00
#
_symmetry.space_group_name_H-M   'P 1'
#
loop_
_entity.id
_entity.type
_entity.pdbx_description
1 polymer ?
#
loop_
_entity_poly.entity_id
_entity_poly.type
_entity_poly.pdbx_seq_one_letter_code
_entity_poly.pdbx_strand_id
1 'polypeptide(L)'
;MKKYRIIAVLAIMIALLIPGAVNAAGTFYCSTSVAVGGTGTLTDPWACSDAAQLQSVVDDQICDVYSGGDLYQIFPASYRYHVITWYSVDDCRITASYDYAGYPPSTGVEIGTPYIVGGVALLGAGLVAAGLLIRRKRATAAI
;
A
#
# COMPACT_ATOMS: atom_id res chain seq x y z
N MET A 1 34.30 -7.40 -39.54
CA MET A 1 34.00 -8.16 -38.29
C MET A 1 34.52 -7.51 -37.00
N LYS A 2 35.58 -6.68 -37.00
CA LYS A 2 36.11 -6.02 -35.77
C LYS A 2 35.24 -4.91 -35.17
N LYS A 3 34.59 -4.08 -36.01
CA LYS A 3 33.82 -2.91 -35.55
C LYS A 3 32.55 -3.28 -34.76
N TYR A 4 31.83 -4.33 -35.19
CA TYR A 4 30.63 -4.81 -34.49
C TYR A 4 30.94 -5.42 -33.12
N ARG A 5 32.11 -6.03 -32.94
CA ARG A 5 32.56 -6.55 -31.64
C ARG A 5 32.84 -5.43 -30.65
N ILE A 6 33.42 -4.32 -31.11
CA ILE A 6 33.67 -3.15 -30.24
C ILE A 6 32.35 -2.51 -29.82
N ILE A 7 31.39 -2.37 -30.73
CA ILE A 7 30.06 -1.82 -30.42
C ILE A 7 29.31 -2.74 -29.44
N ALA A 8 29.38 -4.06 -29.62
CA ALA A 8 28.76 -5.01 -28.70
C ALA A 8 29.38 -4.96 -27.29
N VAL A 9 30.71 -4.87 -27.19
CA VAL A 9 31.41 -4.74 -25.90
C VAL A 9 31.08 -3.40 -25.24
N LEU A 10 30.99 -2.32 -26.01
CA LEU A 10 30.61 -1.01 -25.49
C LEU A 10 29.16 -1.00 -24.97
N ALA A 11 28.24 -1.66 -25.69
CA ALA A 11 26.85 -1.79 -25.29
C ALA A 11 26.70 -2.62 -24.00
N ILE A 12 27.48 -3.70 -23.85
CA ILE A 12 27.51 -4.51 -22.63
C ILE A 12 28.11 -3.72 -21.46
N MET A 13 29.19 -2.96 -21.70
CA MET A 13 29.79 -2.10 -20.67
C MET A 13 28.84 -0.98 -20.23
N ILE A 14 28.11 -0.35 -21.15
CA ILE A 14 27.08 0.65 -20.81
C ILE A 14 25.93 0.01 -20.04
N ALA A 15 25.50 -1.20 -20.42
CA ALA A 15 24.49 -1.95 -19.68
C ALA A 15 24.94 -2.36 -18.27
N LEU A 16 26.25 -2.60 -18.06
CA LEU A 16 26.85 -2.89 -16.75
C LEU A 16 27.15 -1.61 -15.93
N LEU A 17 27.21 -0.45 -16.57
CA LEU A 17 27.47 0.85 -15.94
C LEU A 17 26.18 1.63 -15.61
N ILE A 18 25.02 1.18 -16.09
CA ILE A 18 23.74 1.59 -15.51
C ILE A 18 23.72 0.92 -14.14
N PRO A 19 23.76 1.66 -13.02
CA PRO A 19 23.44 1.08 -11.73
C PRO A 19 22.07 0.46 -11.93
N GLY A 20 21.99 -0.86 -11.91
CA GLY A 20 20.71 -1.51 -11.77
C GLY A 20 20.17 -0.96 -10.47
N ALA A 21 19.28 0.03 -10.55
CA ALA A 21 18.47 0.45 -9.43
C ALA A 21 17.72 -0.82 -9.05
N VAL A 22 18.32 -1.54 -8.11
CA VAL A 22 17.85 -2.84 -7.66
C VAL A 22 16.45 -2.59 -7.14
N ASN A 23 15.52 -3.33 -7.73
CA ASN A 23 14.11 -3.30 -7.42
C ASN A 23 13.90 -3.27 -5.91
N ALA A 24 12.97 -2.40 -5.48
CA ALA A 24 12.48 -2.20 -4.13
C ALA A 24 12.61 -3.46 -3.25
N ALA A 25 13.38 -3.35 -2.17
CA ALA A 25 13.62 -4.48 -1.26
C ALA A 25 12.45 -4.79 -0.31
N GLY A 26 11.24 -4.35 -0.67
CA GLY A 26 10.02 -4.66 0.05
C GLY A 26 9.04 -3.49 0.06
N THR A 27 7.83 -3.82 0.48
CA THR A 27 6.80 -2.84 0.83
C THR A 27 6.76 -2.70 2.35
N PHE A 28 6.88 -1.47 2.82
CA PHE A 28 6.94 -1.10 4.23
C PHE A 28 5.80 -0.15 4.58
N TYR A 29 5.40 -0.16 5.84
CA TYR A 29 4.31 0.65 6.35
C TYR A 29 4.75 1.41 7.59
N CYS A 30 4.39 2.68 7.63
CA CYS A 30 4.47 3.47 8.83
C CYS A 30 3.23 4.36 8.98
N SER A 31 2.93 4.82 10.19
CA SER A 31 1.68 5.53 10.49
C SER A 31 1.91 6.75 11.35
N THR A 32 1.17 7.82 11.07
CA THR A 32 1.13 9.02 11.92
C THR A 32 0.33 8.83 13.19
N SER A 33 -0.47 7.77 13.27
CA SER A 33 -1.30 7.45 14.43
C SER A 33 -0.60 6.54 15.45
N VAL A 34 0.54 5.93 15.06
CA VAL A 34 1.39 5.14 15.95
C VAL A 34 2.44 6.05 16.58
N ALA A 35 2.49 6.07 17.91
CA ALA A 35 3.38 6.97 18.64
C ALA A 35 4.82 6.44 18.75
N VAL A 36 5.00 5.12 18.90
CA VAL A 36 6.32 4.49 19.12
C VAL A 36 6.32 3.06 18.56
N GLY A 37 7.44 2.64 17.97
CA GLY A 37 7.71 1.24 17.63
C GLY A 37 7.07 0.78 16.31
N GLY A 38 6.90 -0.54 16.18
CA GLY A 38 6.35 -1.24 15.01
C GLY A 38 7.34 -2.18 14.34
N THR A 39 6.84 -3.10 13.51
CA THR A 39 7.63 -4.02 12.68
C THR A 39 7.70 -3.59 11.20
N GLY A 40 7.05 -2.47 10.85
CA GLY A 40 7.01 -1.98 9.47
C GLY A 40 6.02 -2.74 8.59
N THR A 41 5.18 -3.58 9.20
CA THR A 41 4.13 -4.35 8.52
C THR A 41 2.82 -3.57 8.52
N LEU A 42 1.88 -3.97 7.67
CA LEU A 42 0.59 -3.29 7.60
C LEU A 42 -0.16 -3.28 8.94
N THR A 43 -0.18 -4.41 9.63
CA THR A 43 -0.89 -4.59 10.89
C THR A 43 -0.16 -4.02 12.09
N ASP A 44 1.14 -3.76 11.94
CA ASP A 44 2.02 -3.22 12.98
C ASP A 44 3.04 -2.24 12.34
N PRO A 45 2.55 -1.08 11.87
CA PRO A 45 3.35 -0.12 11.12
C PRO A 45 4.30 0.65 12.04
N TRP A 46 5.42 1.11 11.50
CA TRP A 46 6.34 1.97 12.26
C TRP A 46 5.71 3.32 12.64
N ALA A 47 6.21 3.95 13.70
CA ALA A 47 5.84 5.32 14.05
C ALA A 47 6.45 6.33 13.05
N CYS A 48 5.61 7.16 12.44
CA CYS A 48 5.98 8.21 11.48
C CYS A 48 5.15 9.48 11.71
N SER A 49 5.00 9.92 12.96
CA SER A 49 4.13 11.05 13.32
C SER A 49 4.66 12.41 12.87
N ASP A 50 5.97 12.51 12.63
CA ASP A 50 6.63 13.71 12.13
C ASP A 50 7.74 13.37 11.11
N ALA A 51 8.34 14.42 10.53
CA ALA A 51 9.38 14.28 9.51
C ALA A 51 10.67 13.65 10.04
N ALA A 52 11.00 13.84 11.33
CA ALA A 52 12.20 13.25 11.93
C ALA A 52 12.03 11.74 12.13
N GLN A 53 10.86 11.32 12.59
CA GLN A 53 10.51 9.90 12.70
C GLN A 53 10.45 9.24 11.32
N LEU A 54 9.84 9.88 10.33
CA LEU A 54 9.85 9.38 8.95
C LEU A 54 11.27 9.19 8.44
N GLN A 55 12.15 10.17 8.65
CA GLN A 55 13.53 10.09 8.18
C GLN A 55 14.30 8.97 8.89
N SER A 56 14.14 8.80 10.21
CA SER A 56 14.75 7.67 10.95
C SER A 56 14.25 6.32 10.44
N VAL A 57 12.97 6.17 10.12
CA VAL A 57 12.47 4.94 9.49
C VAL A 57 13.12 4.68 8.13
N VAL A 58 13.25 5.72 7.30
CA VAL A 58 13.88 5.60 5.98
C VAL A 58 15.35 5.20 6.12
N ASP A 59 16.11 5.90 6.96
CA ASP A 59 17.55 5.70 7.09
C ASP A 59 17.86 4.39 7.82
N ASP A 60 17.34 4.23 9.05
CA ASP A 60 17.73 3.15 9.95
C ASP A 60 17.10 1.81 9.59
N GLN A 61 15.88 1.82 9.03
CA GLN A 61 15.15 0.59 8.75
C GLN A 61 15.18 0.23 7.27
N ILE A 62 15.01 1.18 6.35
CA ILE A 62 14.85 0.85 4.93
C ILE A 62 16.18 0.91 4.19
N CYS A 63 16.96 1.97 4.38
CA CYS A 63 18.23 2.16 3.72
C CYS A 63 19.31 1.23 4.30
N ASP A 64 19.48 1.23 5.62
CA ASP A 64 20.51 0.42 6.29
C ASP A 64 20.27 -1.09 6.19
N VAL A 65 19.01 -1.54 6.29
CA VAL A 65 18.70 -2.98 6.34
C VAL A 65 18.32 -3.53 4.97
N TYR A 66 17.50 -2.81 4.21
CA TYR A 66 16.89 -3.33 2.99
C TYR A 66 17.49 -2.76 1.71
N SER A 67 18.29 -1.68 1.77
CA SER A 67 18.82 -1.02 0.56
C SER A 67 17.71 -0.52 -0.37
N GLY A 68 16.70 0.15 0.20
CA GLY A 68 15.61 0.80 -0.54
C GLY A 68 14.29 0.03 -0.54
N GLY A 69 13.27 0.58 -1.19
CA GLY A 69 11.94 -0.01 -1.14
C GLY A 69 10.80 0.97 -1.35
N ASP A 70 9.61 0.50 -1.01
CA ASP A 70 8.36 1.22 -1.09
C ASP A 70 7.83 1.47 0.32
N LEU A 71 7.63 2.72 0.72
CA LEU A 71 7.11 3.06 2.04
C LEU A 71 5.74 3.74 1.95
N TYR A 72 4.74 3.15 2.60
CA TYR A 72 3.42 3.72 2.79
C TYR A 72 3.33 4.41 4.15
N GLN A 73 3.26 5.74 4.15
CA GLN A 73 2.96 6.55 5.34
C GLN A 73 1.44 6.76 5.46
N ILE A 74 0.86 6.22 6.53
CA ILE A 74 -0.59 6.15 6.74
C ILE A 74 -1.06 7.33 7.61
N PHE A 75 -2.10 8.03 7.14
CA PHE A 75 -2.79 9.11 7.84
C PHE A 75 -4.27 8.75 8.06
N PRO A 76 -5.02 9.52 8.87
CA PRO A 76 -6.47 9.38 8.93
C PRO A 76 -7.11 9.62 7.54
N ALA A 77 -7.65 8.55 6.94
CA ALA A 77 -8.33 8.54 5.64
C ALA A 77 -7.49 8.91 4.39
N SER A 78 -6.17 8.93 4.50
CA SER A 78 -5.25 9.12 3.36
C SER A 78 -3.93 8.41 3.59
N TYR A 79 -3.12 8.29 2.54
CA TYR A 79 -1.76 7.79 2.65
C TYR A 79 -0.83 8.51 1.69
N ARG A 80 0.45 8.58 2.07
CA ARG A 80 1.54 9.02 1.21
C ARG A 80 2.42 7.84 0.87
N TYR A 81 2.68 7.65 -0.41
CA TYR A 81 3.55 6.61 -0.93
C TYR A 81 4.92 7.21 -1.27
N HIS A 82 5.97 6.66 -0.69
CA HIS A 82 7.36 7.07 -0.90
C HIS A 82 8.12 5.98 -1.65
N VAL A 83 8.81 6.37 -2.72
CA VAL A 83 9.77 5.51 -3.41
C VAL A 83 11.13 5.80 -2.82
N ILE A 84 11.77 4.80 -2.22
CA ILE A 84 13.09 4.91 -1.60
C ILE A 84 14.05 4.15 -2.51
N THR A 85 14.97 4.89 -3.12
CA THR A 85 15.93 4.33 -4.06
C THR A 85 17.31 4.31 -3.42
N TRP A 86 17.96 3.15 -3.51
CA TRP A 86 19.35 2.98 -3.14
C TRP A 86 20.23 3.12 -4.38
N TYR A 87 21.19 4.04 -4.31
CA TYR A 87 22.19 4.29 -5.34
C TYR A 87 23.57 3.79 -4.93
N SER A 88 23.91 3.91 -3.64
CA SER A 88 25.17 3.42 -3.07
C SER A 88 25.06 3.28 -1.55
N VAL A 89 26.13 2.79 -0.92
CA VAL A 89 26.23 2.65 0.56
C VAL A 89 26.02 3.97 1.31
N ASP A 90 26.30 5.11 0.67
CA ASP A 90 26.16 6.45 1.25
C ASP A 90 25.03 7.28 0.60
N ASP A 91 24.30 6.71 -0.37
CA ASP A 91 23.22 7.41 -1.09
C ASP A 91 22.00 6.51 -1.23
N CYS A 92 21.15 6.57 -0.21
CA CYS A 92 19.81 6.02 -0.21
C CYS A 92 18.84 7.08 0.29
N ARG A 93 17.78 7.32 -0.47
CA ARG A 93 16.85 8.43 -0.19
C ARG A 93 15.50 8.24 -0.85
N ILE A 94 14.52 8.99 -0.35
CA ILE A 94 13.24 9.15 -1.03
C ILE A 94 13.47 9.89 -2.36
N THR A 95 13.12 9.26 -3.48
CA THR A 95 13.24 9.83 -4.83
C THR A 95 11.92 10.33 -5.38
N ALA A 96 10.80 9.78 -4.90
CA ALA A 96 9.47 10.22 -5.27
C ALA A 96 8.50 10.09 -4.09
N SER A 97 7.47 10.93 -4.08
CA SER A 97 6.41 10.90 -3.08
C SER A 97 5.08 11.26 -3.72
N TYR A 98 4.05 10.50 -3.38
CA TYR A 98 2.73 10.61 -3.98
C TYR A 98 1.65 10.56 -2.91
N ASP A 99 0.73 11.52 -2.95
CA ASP A 99 -0.39 11.60 -2.02
C ASP A 99 -1.64 10.95 -2.61
N TYR A 100 -2.28 10.09 -1.83
CA TYR A 100 -3.50 9.38 -2.22
C TYR A 100 -4.56 9.49 -1.13
N ALA A 101 -5.83 9.57 -1.56
CA ALA A 101 -6.96 9.46 -0.65
C ALA A 101 -7.28 7.98 -0.35
N GLY A 102 -7.80 7.71 0.84
CA GLY A 102 -8.21 6.37 1.28
C GLY A 102 -7.09 5.57 1.95
N TYR A 103 -7.17 4.25 1.86
CA TYR A 103 -6.20 3.32 2.43
C TYR A 103 -5.22 2.86 1.35
N PRO A 104 -3.95 2.55 1.71
CA PRO A 104 -3.00 1.96 0.77
C PRO A 104 -3.59 0.75 0.01
N PRO A 105 -3.08 0.43 -1.20
CA PRO A 105 -3.59 -0.71 -1.97
C PRO A 105 -3.49 -2.00 -1.16
N SER A 106 -4.51 -2.86 -1.22
CA SER A 106 -4.58 -4.11 -0.44
C SER A 106 -4.60 -3.93 1.09
N THR A 107 -4.93 -2.73 1.58
CA THR A 107 -5.01 -2.43 3.02
C THR A 107 -6.36 -1.87 3.48
N GLY A 108 -7.31 -1.75 2.55
CA GLY A 108 -8.66 -1.35 2.89
C GLY A 108 -9.28 -2.28 3.92
N VAL A 109 -10.40 -1.84 4.52
CA VAL A 109 -11.30 -2.77 5.20
C VAL A 109 -11.68 -3.82 4.15
N GLU A 110 -11.05 -5.00 4.19
CA GLU A 110 -11.60 -6.19 3.59
C GLU A 110 -12.88 -6.46 4.37
N ILE A 111 -13.96 -5.76 4.04
CA ILE A 111 -15.27 -6.31 4.24
C ILE A 111 -15.26 -7.51 3.31
N GLY A 112 -14.84 -8.66 3.84
CA GLY A 112 -14.74 -9.88 3.05
C GLY A 112 -16.01 -9.96 2.22
N THR A 113 -15.88 -10.14 0.92
CA THR A 113 -17.00 -10.33 0.00
C THR A 113 -18.19 -11.08 0.61
N PRO A 114 -18.01 -12.14 1.43
CA PRO A 114 -19.10 -12.74 2.22
C PRO A 114 -19.95 -11.79 3.06
N TYR A 115 -19.38 -10.79 3.73
CA TYR A 115 -20.11 -9.82 4.56
C TYR A 115 -20.89 -8.78 3.74
N ILE A 116 -20.35 -8.31 2.61
CA ILE A 116 -21.08 -7.42 1.69
C ILE A 116 -22.27 -8.17 1.09
N VAL A 117 -22.02 -9.38 0.56
CA VAL A 117 -23.06 -10.23 -0.01
C VAL A 117 -24.10 -10.61 1.05
N GLY A 118 -23.66 -10.94 2.27
CA GLY A 118 -24.55 -11.26 3.39
C GLY A 118 -25.41 -10.08 3.84
N GLY A 119 -24.84 -8.88 3.94
CA GLY A 119 -25.57 -7.66 4.30
C GLY A 119 -26.62 -7.27 3.27
N VAL A 120 -26.28 -7.34 1.98
CA VAL A 120 -27.22 -7.08 0.88
C VAL A 120 -28.31 -8.14 0.81
N ALA A 121 -27.96 -9.42 1.03
CA ALA A 121 -28.94 -10.51 1.07
C ALA A 121 -29.93 -10.37 2.23
N LEU A 122 -29.46 -9.99 3.42
CA LEU A 122 -30.33 -9.75 4.59
C LEU A 122 -31.27 -8.55 4.37
N LEU A 123 -30.76 -7.45 3.80
CA LEU A 123 -31.59 -6.30 3.43
C LEU A 123 -32.67 -6.69 2.40
N GLY A 124 -32.28 -7.46 1.37
CA GLY A 124 -33.19 -7.97 0.36
C GLY A 124 -34.27 -8.88 0.96
N ALA A 125 -33.90 -9.84 1.80
CA ALA A 125 -34.82 -10.74 2.47
C ALA A 125 -35.78 -10.00 3.42
N GLY A 126 -35.28 -8.99 4.14
CA GLY A 126 -36.08 -8.13 5.01
C GLY A 126 -37.16 -7.36 4.23
N LEU A 127 -36.80 -6.80 3.07
CA LEU A 127 -37.74 -6.10 2.20
C LEU A 127 -38.82 -7.04 1.62
N VAL A 128 -38.43 -8.25 1.22
CA VAL A 128 -39.38 -9.26 0.73
C VAL A 128 -40.35 -9.71 1.84
N ALA A 129 -39.84 -9.98 3.04
CA ALA A 129 -40.66 -10.36 4.19
C ALA A 129 -41.62 -9.25 4.61
N ALA A 130 -41.15 -8.00 4.63
CA ALA A 130 -41.99 -6.83 4.90
C ALA A 130 -43.11 -6.67 3.85
N GLY A 131 -42.79 -6.85 2.57
CA GLY A 131 -43.78 -6.84 1.48
C GLY A 131 -44.84 -7.93 1.64
N LEU A 132 -44.44 -9.15 2.02
CA LEU A 132 -45.34 -10.27 2.28
C LEU A 132 -46.27 -10.01 3.47
N LEU A 133 -45.75 -9.43 4.55
CA LEU A 133 -46.55 -9.07 5.73
C LEU A 133 -47.58 -7.97 5.42
N ILE A 134 -47.19 -6.95 4.65
CA ILE A 134 -48.12 -5.90 4.20
C ILE A 134 -49.22 -6.50 3.31
N ARG A 135 -48.86 -7.41 2.39
CA ARG A 135 -49.82 -8.09 1.52
C ARG A 135 -50.81 -8.96 2.32
N ARG A 136 -50.34 -9.71 3.32
CA ARG A 136 -51.21 -10.51 4.21
C ARG A 136 -52.17 -9.64 5.01
N LYS A 137 -51.67 -8.53 5.60
CA LYS A 137 -52.53 -7.59 6.34
C LYS A 137 -53.63 -6.98 5.46
N ARG A 138 -53.33 -6.64 4.21
CA ARG A 138 -54.35 -6.13 3.27
C ARG A 138 -55.37 -7.19 2.87
N ALA A 139 -54.96 -8.45 2.69
CA ALA A 139 -55.87 -9.54 2.36
C ALA A 139 -56.84 -9.86 3.51
N THR A 140 -56.39 -9.76 4.77
CA THR A 140 -57.25 -9.98 5.95
C THR A 140 -58.21 -8.82 6.23
N ALA A 141 -57.86 -7.59 5.84
CA ALA A 141 -58.74 -6.42 6.00
C ALA A 141 -59.81 -6.27 4.90
N ALA A 142 -59.77 -7.11 3.86
CA ALA A 142 -60.69 -7.11 2.73
C ALA A 142 -61.76 -8.23 2.80
N ILE A 143 -61.80 -8.97 3.92
CA ILE A 143 -62.82 -9.97 4.28
C ILE A 143 -63.59 -9.40 5.46
#